data_AF-A0A1F5CUK3-F1
#
_entry.id   AF-A0A1F5CUK3-F1
#
_cell.length_a   1.000
_cell.length_b   1.000
_cell.length_c   1.000
_cell.angle_alpha   90.00
_cell.angle_beta   90.00
_cell.angle_gamma   90.00
#
_symmetry.space_group_name_H-M   'P 1'
#
loop_
_entity.id
_entity.type
_entity.pdbx_description
1 polymer ?
#
loop_
_entity_poly.entity_id
_entity_poly.type
_entity_poly.pdbx_seq_one_letter_code
_entity_poly.pdbx_strand_id
1 'polypeptide(L)'
;MLPGPLTPEKLAAARTMAFMRASLQELFVVWNCRSEKHNAFVTGFTSNRFLLGAVLVSMALTLVLPYFGVFGMVWLTDPADWAIVFGASMTGLLILPEVFYGRKILRWR
;
A
#
# COMPACT_ATOMS: atom_id res chain seq x y z
N MET A 1 10.56 10.45 -11.37
CA MET A 1 9.48 11.36 -11.87
C MET A 1 9.54 11.41 -13.40
N LEU A 2 8.46 11.20 -14.16
CA LEU A 2 8.55 10.92 -15.60
C LEU A 2 8.15 12.09 -16.56
N PRO A 3 8.76 13.30 -16.51
CA PRO A 3 8.55 14.31 -17.53
C PRO A 3 9.24 13.93 -18.85
N GLY A 4 8.72 14.43 -19.98
CA GLY A 4 9.19 14.13 -21.34
C GLY A 4 8.31 13.11 -22.09
N PRO A 5 8.68 12.72 -23.32
CA PRO A 5 7.84 11.90 -24.19
C PRO A 5 7.51 10.53 -23.56
N LEU A 6 6.33 10.00 -23.89
CA LEU A 6 5.87 8.66 -23.47
C LEU A 6 6.67 7.59 -24.21
N THR A 7 7.61 6.95 -23.51
CA THR A 7 8.33 5.78 -24.02
C THR A 7 7.72 4.48 -23.46
N PRO A 8 7.89 3.34 -24.13
CA PRO A 8 7.42 2.03 -23.61
C PRO A 8 7.98 1.70 -22.23
N GLU A 9 9.23 2.10 -21.95
CA GLU A 9 9.89 1.94 -20.66
C GLU A 9 9.19 2.74 -19.55
N LYS A 10 8.88 4.01 -19.82
CA LYS A 10 8.13 4.87 -18.88
C LYS A 10 6.74 4.31 -18.58
N LEU A 11 6.08 3.73 -19.58
CA LEU A 11 4.79 3.07 -19.39
C LEU A 11 4.91 1.84 -18.48
N ALA A 12 5.95 1.03 -18.66
CA ALA A 12 6.22 -0.12 -17.80
C ALA A 12 6.56 0.30 -16.35
N ALA A 13 7.37 1.36 -16.19
CA ALA A 13 7.70 1.93 -14.88
C ALA A 13 6.44 2.45 -14.17
N ALA A 14 5.59 3.22 -14.85
CA ALA A 14 4.35 3.74 -14.27
C ALA A 14 3.39 2.62 -13.85
N ARG A 15 3.27 1.55 -14.65
CA ARG A 15 2.47 0.36 -14.28
C ARG A 15 3.03 -0.35 -13.05
N THR A 16 4.36 -0.48 -12.98
CA THR A 16 5.03 -1.04 -11.80
C THR A 16 4.77 -0.19 -10.57
N MET A 17 4.93 1.14 -10.66
CA MET A 17 4.63 2.05 -9.55
C MET A 17 3.17 1.93 -9.08
N ALA A 18 2.22 1.86 -10.02
CA ALA A 18 0.80 1.73 -9.69
C ALA A 18 0.49 0.41 -8.96
N PHE A 19 1.04 -0.71 -9.46
CA PHE A 19 0.91 -2.02 -8.81
C PHE A 19 1.53 -2.02 -7.42
N MET A 20 2.79 -1.59 -7.31
CA MET A 20 3.52 -1.56 -6.05
C MET A 20 2.80 -0.69 -5.01
N ARG A 21 2.34 0.49 -5.41
CA ARG A 21 1.57 1.37 -4.53
C ARG A 21 0.28 0.72 -4.06
N ALA A 22 -0.48 0.08 -4.94
CA ALA A 22 -1.73 -0.57 -4.58
C ALA A 22 -1.50 -1.75 -3.62
N SER A 23 -0.55 -2.64 -3.92
CA SER A 23 -0.25 -3.80 -3.08
C SER A 23 0.29 -3.39 -1.70
N LEU A 24 1.18 -2.40 -1.63
CA LEU A 24 1.69 -1.90 -0.35
C LEU A 24 0.58 -1.21 0.45
N GLN A 25 -0.30 -0.44 -0.19
CA GLN A 25 -1.46 0.18 0.46
C GLN A 25 -2.33 -0.85 1.19
N GLU A 26 -2.64 -1.98 0.57
CA GLU A 26 -3.45 -3.03 1.20
C GLU A 26 -2.78 -3.58 2.47
N LEU A 27 -1.46 -3.78 2.44
CA LEU A 27 -0.70 -4.20 3.63
C LEU A 27 -0.78 -3.20 4.77
N PHE A 28 -0.92 -1.91 4.46
CA PHE A 28 -1.16 -0.86 5.45
C PHE A 28 -2.61 -0.85 5.94
N VAL A 29 -3.59 -0.96 5.04
CA VAL A 29 -5.03 -0.94 5.38
C VAL A 29 -5.42 -2.11 6.30
N VAL A 30 -4.83 -3.29 6.10
CA VAL A 30 -5.13 -4.49 6.92
C VAL A 30 -4.93 -4.25 8.42
N TRP A 31 -4.03 -3.34 8.82
CA TRP A 31 -3.84 -2.98 10.23
C TRP A 31 -5.07 -2.30 10.84
N ASN A 32 -5.79 -1.52 10.03
CA ASN A 32 -7.02 -0.85 10.45
C ASN A 32 -8.22 -1.81 10.44
N CYS A 33 -8.16 -2.92 9.69
CA CYS A 33 -9.19 -3.97 9.72
C CYS A 33 -9.12 -4.87 10.97
N ARG A 34 -8.08 -4.75 11.81
CA ARG A 34 -7.89 -5.62 12.99
C ARG A 34 -8.91 -5.38 14.10
N SER A 35 -9.39 -4.15 14.25
CA SER A 35 -10.34 -3.79 15.28
C SER A 35 -11.37 -2.84 14.70
N GLU A 36 -12.64 -3.21 14.80
CA GLU A 36 -13.75 -2.37 14.32
C GLU A 36 -13.87 -1.04 15.07
N LYS A 37 -13.33 -0.97 16.31
CA LYS A 37 -13.47 0.20 17.19
C LYS A 37 -12.17 0.97 17.46
N HIS A 38 -11.02 0.38 17.15
CA HIS A 38 -9.73 0.97 17.51
C HIS A 38 -8.75 0.94 16.36
N ASN A 39 -8.17 2.09 16.05
CA ASN A 39 -7.22 2.20 14.96
C ASN A 39 -5.86 1.49 15.25
N ALA A 40 -5.05 1.27 14.20
CA ALA A 40 -3.75 0.60 14.30
C ALA A 40 -2.77 1.30 15.28
N PHE A 41 -2.81 2.62 15.36
CA PHE A 41 -1.96 3.41 16.27
C PHE A 41 -2.32 3.23 17.75
N VAL A 42 -3.58 2.92 18.07
CA VAL A 42 -4.06 2.72 19.44
C VAL A 42 -3.76 1.29 19.90
N THR A 43 -4.01 0.33 19.02
CA THR A 43 -3.91 -1.09 19.38
C THR A 43 -2.46 -1.62 19.28
N GLY A 44 -1.54 -0.85 18.69
CA GLY A 44 -0.13 -1.17 18.56
C GLY A 44 0.18 -2.21 17.47
N PHE A 45 1.25 -1.96 16.71
CA PHE A 45 1.67 -2.81 15.58
C PHE A 45 2.23 -4.18 16.01
N THR A 46 2.73 -4.33 17.24
CA THR A 46 3.37 -5.57 17.74
C THR A 46 2.44 -6.49 18.52
N SER A 47 1.20 -6.07 18.76
CA SER A 47 0.21 -6.82 19.54
C SER A 47 -0.15 -8.18 18.88
N ASN A 48 -0.14 -8.25 17.54
CA ASN A 48 -0.34 -9.51 16.80
C ASN A 48 0.92 -9.86 15.97
N ARG A 49 1.74 -10.76 16.51
CA ARG A 49 3.00 -11.19 15.90
C ARG A 49 2.81 -12.00 14.61
N PHE A 50 1.71 -12.75 14.50
CA PHE A 50 1.39 -13.49 13.28
C PHE A 50 1.02 -12.54 12.13
N LEU A 51 0.21 -11.52 12.42
CA LEU A 51 -0.12 -10.49 11.44
C LEU A 51 1.13 -9.73 11.01
N LEU A 52 1.97 -9.33 11.97
CA LEU A 52 3.23 -8.65 11.67
C LEU A 52 4.11 -9.50 10.75
N GLY A 53 4.28 -10.80 11.06
CA GLY A 53 5.03 -11.73 10.23
C GLY A 53 4.45 -11.85 8.81
N ALA A 54 3.14 -12.03 8.69
CA ALA A 54 2.47 -12.13 7.39
C ALA A 54 2.62 -10.86 6.55
N VAL A 55 2.52 -9.67 7.17
CA VAL A 55 2.73 -8.38 6.50
C VAL A 55 4.18 -8.23 6.05
N LEU A 56 5.15 -8.55 6.90
CA LEU A 56 6.58 -8.44 6.55
C LEU A 56 6.95 -9.38 5.40
N VAL A 57 6.48 -10.63 5.44
CA VAL A 57 6.70 -11.60 4.35
C VAL A 57 6.03 -11.13 3.07
N SER A 58 4.77 -10.68 3.14
CA SER A 58 4.04 -10.18 1.96
C SER A 58 4.70 -8.94 1.38
N MET A 59 5.20 -8.03 2.23
CA MET A 59 5.91 -6.84 1.81
C MET A 59 7.23 -7.20 1.12
N ALA A 60 8.01 -8.13 1.67
CA ALA A 60 9.25 -8.60 1.06
C ALA A 60 8.98 -9.24 -0.31
N LEU A 61 7.99 -10.13 -0.40
CA LEU A 61 7.60 -10.75 -1.68
C LEU A 61 7.17 -9.69 -2.70
N THR A 62 6.38 -8.70 -2.30
CA THR A 62 5.91 -7.62 -3.16
C THR A 62 7.07 -6.79 -3.71
N LEU A 63 8.03 -6.40 -2.86
CA LEU A 63 9.20 -5.60 -3.26
C LEU A 63 10.16 -6.32 -4.21
N VAL A 64 10.13 -7.66 -4.21
CA VAL A 64 10.99 -8.50 -5.04
C VAL A 64 10.38 -8.75 -6.43
N LEU A 65 9.07 -8.57 -6.63
CA LEU A 65 8.41 -8.81 -7.93
C LEU A 65 9.05 -8.05 -9.12
N PRO A 66 9.37 -6.74 -9.00
CA PRO A 66 10.00 -6.01 -10.11
C PRO A 66 11.40 -6.51 -10.47
N TYR A 67 12.12 -7.10 -9.50
CA TYR A 67 13.45 -7.66 -9.74
C TYR A 67 13.40 -8.89 -10.66
N PHE A 68 12.38 -9.72 -10.51
CA PHE A 68 12.18 -10.90 -11.35
C PHE A 68 11.39 -10.62 -12.64
N GLY A 69 10.93 -9.39 -12.86
CA GLY A 69 10.13 -9.02 -14.03
C GLY A 69 8.76 -9.68 -14.08
N VAL A 70 8.21 -10.09 -12.92
CA VAL A 70 6.90 -10.75 -12.84
C VAL A 70 5.82 -9.80 -13.36
N PHE A 71 4.86 -10.30 -14.15
CA PHE A 71 3.80 -9.49 -14.78
C PHE A 71 4.31 -8.38 -15.71
N GLY A 72 5.54 -8.47 -16.23
CA GLY A 72 6.14 -7.44 -17.06
C GLY A 72 6.50 -6.16 -16.27
N MET A 73 6.65 -6.29 -14.95
CA MET A 73 7.18 -5.22 -14.11
C MET A 73 8.64 -4.94 -14.46
N VAL A 74 9.05 -3.70 -14.23
CA VAL A 74 10.43 -3.26 -14.44
C VAL A 74 10.98 -2.70 -13.16
N TRP A 75 12.28 -2.90 -12.93
CA TRP A 75 12.95 -2.30 -11.80
C TRP A 75 12.88 -0.77 -11.87
N LEU A 76 12.51 -0.13 -10.75
CA LEU A 76 12.49 1.32 -10.64
C LEU A 76 13.89 1.80 -10.25
N THR A 77 14.57 2.44 -11.20
CA THR A 77 15.95 2.92 -11.03
C THR A 77 16.04 4.19 -10.19
N ASP A 78 15.03 5.06 -10.27
CA ASP A 78 14.99 6.34 -9.54
C ASP A 78 14.52 6.11 -8.10
N PRO A 79 15.33 6.44 -7.07
CA PRO A 79 14.91 6.36 -5.67
C PRO A 79 13.68 7.23 -5.37
N ALA A 80 13.45 8.31 -6.11
CA ALA A 80 12.29 9.16 -5.92
C ALA A 80 10.97 8.44 -6.27
N ASP A 81 10.99 7.53 -7.25
CA ASP A 81 9.80 6.75 -7.61
C ASP A 81 9.41 5.78 -6.48
N TRP A 82 10.41 5.19 -5.81
CA TRP A 82 10.19 4.39 -4.60
C TRP A 82 9.65 5.25 -3.44
N ALA A 83 10.21 6.43 -3.20
CA ALA A 83 9.73 7.34 -2.17
C ALA A 83 8.25 7.72 -2.39
N ILE A 84 7.85 7.97 -3.65
CA ILE A 84 6.46 8.24 -4.01
C ILE A 84 5.58 7.01 -3.75
N VAL A 85 6.01 5.82 -4.18
CA VAL A 85 5.27 4.57 -3.96
C VAL A 85 5.04 4.34 -2.47
N PHE A 86 6.08 4.39 -1.65
CA PHE A 86 5.96 4.21 -0.20
C PHE A 86 5.12 5.31 0.44
N GLY A 87 5.41 6.58 0.16
CA GLY A 87 4.67 7.72 0.73
C GLY A 87 3.18 7.69 0.38
N ALA A 88 2.84 7.37 -0.87
CA ALA A 88 1.46 7.24 -1.31
C ALA A 88 0.76 6.01 -0.72
N SER A 89 1.49 4.93 -0.43
CA SER A 89 0.94 3.70 0.17
C SER A 89 0.62 3.88 1.65
N MET A 90 1.34 4.76 2.35
CA MET A 90 1.08 5.06 3.76
C MET A 90 -0.28 5.72 3.99
N THR A 91 -0.91 6.26 2.93
CA THR A 91 -2.28 6.78 3.03
C THR A 91 -3.27 5.72 3.50
N GLY A 92 -2.96 4.42 3.36
CA GLY A 92 -3.78 3.31 3.85
C GLY A 92 -3.92 3.29 5.36
N LEU A 93 -2.87 3.70 6.08
CA LEU A 93 -2.92 3.84 7.55
C LEU A 93 -3.84 4.99 7.99
N LEU A 94 -3.99 6.01 7.16
CA LEU A 94 -4.81 7.19 7.44
C LEU A 94 -6.31 6.95 7.21
N ILE A 95 -6.70 5.83 6.59
CA ILE A 95 -8.10 5.44 6.47
C ILE A 95 -8.55 4.90 7.84
N LEU A 96 -9.01 5.82 8.69
CA LEU A 96 -9.42 5.53 10.07
C LEU A 96 -10.81 4.86 10.09
N PRO A 97 -10.96 3.64 10.62
CA PRO A 97 -12.26 2.98 10.73
C PRO A 97 -13.21 3.74 11.67
N GLU A 98 -12.68 4.42 12.70
CA GLU A 98 -13.44 5.24 13.65
C GLU A 98 -14.24 6.39 12.99
N VAL A 99 -13.80 6.91 11.85
CA VAL A 99 -14.53 7.98 11.13
C VAL A 99 -15.79 7.43 10.45
N PHE A 100 -15.77 6.15 10.07
CA PHE A 100 -16.86 5.49 9.34
C PHE A 100 -17.76 4.66 10.26
N TYR A 101 -17.23 4.13 11.36
CA TYR A 101 -17.98 3.28 12.29
C TYR A 101 -18.93 4.12 13.15
N GLY A 102 -20.24 3.89 13.01
CA GLY A 102 -21.29 4.56 13.80
C GLY A 102 -21.93 5.80 13.18
N ARG A 103 -21.46 6.29 12.02
CA ARG A 103 -22.19 7.32 11.27
C ARG A 103 -23.32 6.67 10.46
N LYS A 104 -24.58 6.94 10.85
CA LYS A 104 -25.76 6.66 10.01
C LYS A 104 -25.78 7.60 8.79
N ILE A 105 -24.85 7.43 7.86
CA ILE A 105 -24.74 8.27 6.65
C ILE A 105 -25.93 8.03 5.72
N LEU A 106 -26.46 6.81 5.72
CA LEU A 106 -27.66 6.44 4.99
C LEU A 106 -28.82 6.23 5.97
N ARG A 107 -29.47 7.33 6.36
CA ARG A 107 -30.87 7.24 6.79
C ARG A 107 -31.71 7.13 5.52
N TRP A 108 -31.91 5.91 5.03
CA TRP A 108 -33.04 5.64 4.14
C TRP A 108 -34.30 5.93 4.95
N ARG A 109 -35.06 6.95 4.53
CA ARG A 109 -36.44 7.18 4.97
C ARG A 109 -37.37 6.33 4.13
#